data_AF-A0A1Y5ES80-F1
#
_entry.id   AF-A0A1Y5ES80-F1
#
_cell.length_a   1.000
_cell.length_b   1.000
_cell.length_c   1.000
_cell.angle_alpha   90.00
_cell.angle_beta   90.00
_cell.angle_gamma   90.00
#
_symmetry.space_group_name_H-M   'P 1'
#
loop_
_entity.id
_entity.type
_entity.pdbx_description
1 polymer ?
#
loop_
_entity_poly.entity_id
_entity_poly.type
_entity_poly.pdbx_seq_one_letter_code
_entity_poly.pdbx_strand_id
1 'polypeptide(L)'
;MSFDSLGLRAELVSAVSKKGYTSPTSIQSQSIPLILEGRDLMGGAQTGTGKTASFTLPVLQRLMETGEGKTKASKVRALILTPTRELAAQVAESVKDYGNQLPLSSFVIFGGVNINPQKQKLRKGVDILVATPGRLLDHVSQKTVDLSSVEILVLDEADRMLDMGFIRDIRKVLALLPKQKQTLLFSATFSNDIKKLSSSLLHNPALIEVAQENSTSELISQVVHPVDKKRKRELLSFLIGSNDWKQVLVFTRTKHGANKLAEQLNKDGITAAAIHGNKSQGARTKALANFKTNDIRVLVATDIAARGLDIDQLPHVVNFELPNVPEDYVHRIGRTGRAGSLGEAMSLVCVDELKLLKGIEHLIKSDIRKVTFEGYEPDPSIKPEPIQNGRNNQRPRNTSAKKHSHSKPKAGSGSGSKANSSRPKRRNTQSSSASRPDNFGNR
;
A
#
# COMPACT_ATOMS: atom_id res chain seq x y z
N MET A 1 -17.35 -25.36 -11.67
CA MET A 1 -16.61 -24.87 -12.85
C MET A 1 -15.12 -25.06 -12.57
N SER A 2 -14.31 -25.56 -13.52
CA SER A 2 -12.86 -25.73 -13.32
C SER A 2 -12.08 -24.64 -14.07
N PHE A 3 -10.79 -24.45 -13.76
CA PHE A 3 -9.96 -23.50 -14.49
C PHE A 3 -9.80 -23.85 -15.98
N ASP A 4 -9.82 -25.14 -16.33
CA ASP A 4 -9.76 -25.61 -17.73
C ASP A 4 -10.93 -25.09 -18.56
N SER A 5 -12.10 -24.89 -17.93
CA SER A 5 -13.30 -24.38 -18.61
C SER A 5 -13.29 -22.87 -18.86
N LEU A 6 -12.25 -22.15 -18.42
CA LEU A 6 -12.16 -20.68 -18.55
C LEU A 6 -11.40 -20.21 -19.80
N GLY A 7 -11.04 -21.12 -20.73
CA GLY A 7 -10.34 -20.76 -21.97
C GLY A 7 -8.86 -20.42 -21.79
N LEU A 8 -8.24 -20.88 -20.71
CA LEU A 8 -6.82 -20.66 -20.43
C LEU A 8 -5.94 -21.75 -21.06
N ARG A 9 -4.72 -21.39 -21.47
CA ARG A 9 -3.69 -22.34 -21.92
C ARG A 9 -3.34 -23.35 -20.82
N ALA A 10 -2.97 -24.57 -21.24
CA ALA A 10 -2.60 -25.66 -20.35
C ALA A 10 -1.45 -25.30 -19.39
N GLU A 11 -0.47 -24.51 -19.85
CA GLU A 11 0.64 -24.04 -19.01
C GLU A 11 0.15 -23.16 -17.85
N LEU A 12 -0.85 -22.30 -18.09
CA LEU A 12 -1.45 -21.44 -17.07
C LEU A 12 -2.28 -22.25 -16.08
N VAL A 13 -3.10 -23.19 -16.56
CA VAL A 13 -3.90 -24.08 -15.71
C VAL A 13 -3.00 -24.96 -14.82
N SER A 14 -1.89 -25.46 -15.39
CA SER A 14 -0.87 -26.19 -14.64
C SER A 14 -0.23 -25.34 -13.53
N ALA A 15 0.10 -24.08 -13.83
CA ALA A 15 0.69 -23.17 -12.85
C ALA A 15 -0.28 -22.85 -11.69
N VAL A 16 -1.56 -22.65 -12.00
CA VAL A 16 -2.65 -22.47 -11.02
C VAL A 16 -2.80 -23.71 -10.14
N SER A 17 -2.81 -24.90 -10.74
CA SER A 17 -2.93 -26.17 -10.01
C SER A 17 -1.74 -26.41 -9.06
N LYS A 18 -0.51 -26.08 -9.49
CA LYS A 18 0.69 -26.16 -8.64
C LYS A 18 0.66 -25.20 -7.45
N LYS A 19 -0.10 -24.11 -7.53
CA LYS A 19 -0.36 -23.21 -6.40
C LYS A 19 -1.44 -23.71 -5.44
N GLY A 20 -2.05 -24.86 -5.74
CA GLY A 20 -3.09 -25.47 -4.91
C GLY A 20 -4.50 -24.94 -5.18
N TYR A 21 -4.71 -24.18 -6.27
CA TYR A 21 -6.04 -23.72 -6.64
C TYR A 21 -6.79 -24.80 -7.41
N THR A 22 -7.88 -25.29 -6.83
CA THR A 22 -8.69 -26.38 -7.39
C THR A 22 -9.91 -25.87 -8.16
N SER A 23 -10.51 -24.77 -7.70
CA SER A 23 -11.69 -24.15 -8.32
C SER A 23 -11.53 -22.63 -8.42
N PRO A 24 -11.96 -22.00 -9.52
CA PRO A 24 -11.95 -20.55 -9.66
C PRO A 24 -12.94 -19.92 -8.69
N THR A 25 -12.55 -18.78 -8.10
CA THR A 25 -13.45 -17.96 -7.29
C THR A 25 -14.51 -17.29 -8.16
N SER A 26 -15.60 -16.78 -7.54
CA SER A 26 -16.68 -16.11 -8.29
C SER A 26 -16.14 -14.97 -9.17
N ILE A 27 -15.25 -14.12 -8.64
CA ILE A 27 -14.62 -13.04 -9.43
C ILE A 27 -13.80 -13.59 -10.61
N GLN A 28 -13.08 -14.69 -10.42
CA GLN A 28 -12.28 -15.32 -11.49
C GLN A 28 -13.16 -15.92 -12.57
N SER A 29 -14.20 -16.68 -12.19
CA SER A 29 -15.12 -17.33 -13.13
C SER A 29 -15.86 -16.34 -14.03
N GLN A 30 -16.21 -15.17 -13.48
CA GLN A 30 -16.92 -14.13 -14.23
C GLN A 30 -15.95 -13.24 -15.02
N SER A 31 -14.80 -12.86 -14.43
CA SER A 31 -13.90 -11.88 -15.07
C SER A 31 -13.02 -12.48 -16.15
N ILE A 32 -12.52 -13.70 -15.96
CA ILE A 32 -11.51 -14.28 -16.87
C ILE A 32 -12.04 -14.36 -18.31
N PRO A 33 -13.23 -14.94 -18.59
CA PRO A 33 -13.76 -15.02 -19.95
C PRO A 33 -13.93 -13.64 -20.61
N LEU A 34 -14.49 -12.67 -19.88
CA LEU A 34 -14.71 -11.30 -20.39
C LEU A 34 -13.39 -10.58 -20.70
N ILE A 35 -12.35 -10.81 -19.91
CA ILE A 35 -11.02 -10.25 -20.18
C ILE A 35 -10.42 -10.91 -21.42
N LEU A 36 -10.56 -12.22 -21.59
CA LEU A 36 -10.08 -12.94 -22.78
C LEU A 36 -10.76 -12.45 -24.06
N GLU A 37 -12.04 -12.08 -24.02
CA GLU A 37 -12.76 -11.43 -25.13
C GLU A 37 -12.22 -10.04 -25.49
N GLY A 38 -11.35 -9.45 -24.66
CA GLY A 38 -10.77 -8.12 -24.89
C GLY A 38 -11.65 -6.97 -24.39
N ARG A 39 -12.69 -7.26 -23.61
CA ARG A 39 -13.56 -6.22 -23.05
C ARG A 39 -12.85 -5.48 -21.91
N ASP A 40 -13.13 -4.19 -21.79
CA ASP A 40 -12.82 -3.43 -20.58
C ASP A 40 -13.64 -3.97 -19.40
N LEU A 41 -13.09 -3.88 -18.20
CA LEU A 41 -13.70 -4.47 -17.02
C LEU A 41 -13.60 -3.55 -15.81
N MET A 42 -14.70 -3.48 -15.06
CA MET A 42 -14.73 -2.93 -13.71
C MET A 42 -15.11 -4.04 -12.73
N GLY A 43 -14.12 -4.53 -11.99
CA GLY A 43 -14.26 -5.62 -11.03
C GLY A 43 -14.32 -5.12 -9.60
N GLY A 44 -15.48 -5.27 -8.97
CA GLY A 44 -15.70 -5.05 -7.55
C GLY A 44 -15.52 -6.32 -6.75
N ALA A 45 -14.40 -6.42 -6.02
CA ALA A 45 -14.19 -7.51 -5.08
C ALA A 45 -13.19 -7.11 -3.98
N GLN A 46 -13.34 -7.67 -2.78
CA GLN A 46 -12.42 -7.40 -1.67
C GLN A 46 -11.05 -8.06 -1.89
N THR A 47 -9.99 -7.59 -1.20
CA THR A 47 -8.68 -8.26 -1.17
C THR A 47 -8.84 -9.73 -0.73
N GLY A 48 -7.99 -10.65 -1.20
CA GLY A 48 -8.10 -12.07 -0.82
C GLY A 48 -9.22 -12.87 -1.51
N THR A 49 -9.97 -12.29 -2.45
CA THR A 49 -10.98 -13.00 -3.27
C THR A 49 -10.39 -13.62 -4.56
N GLY A 50 -9.07 -13.55 -4.73
CA GLY A 50 -8.40 -14.04 -5.93
C GLY A 50 -8.36 -13.06 -7.10
N LYS A 51 -8.61 -11.76 -6.87
CA LYS A 51 -8.51 -10.68 -7.87
C LYS A 51 -7.21 -10.70 -8.67
N THR A 52 -6.09 -10.93 -8.01
CA THR A 52 -4.80 -10.94 -8.71
C THR A 52 -4.81 -11.95 -9.84
N ALA A 53 -5.11 -13.23 -9.55
CA ALA A 53 -5.24 -14.26 -10.59
C ALA A 53 -6.32 -13.92 -11.64
N SER A 54 -7.40 -13.25 -11.23
CA SER A 54 -8.51 -12.90 -12.13
C SER A 54 -8.11 -11.96 -13.26
N PHE A 55 -7.09 -11.12 -13.08
CA PHE A 55 -6.49 -10.34 -14.17
C PHE A 55 -5.16 -10.89 -14.67
N THR A 56 -4.34 -11.52 -13.83
CA THR A 56 -3.00 -11.95 -14.26
C THR A 56 -3.07 -13.07 -15.29
N LEU A 57 -3.95 -14.06 -15.07
CA LEU A 57 -4.11 -15.21 -15.96
C LEU A 57 -4.54 -14.79 -17.37
N PRO A 58 -5.62 -14.01 -17.55
CA PRO A 58 -6.03 -13.61 -18.89
C PRO A 58 -5.07 -12.58 -19.53
N VAL A 59 -4.37 -11.76 -18.75
CA VAL A 59 -3.29 -10.89 -19.30
C VAL A 59 -2.17 -11.74 -19.89
N LEU A 60 -1.70 -12.76 -19.17
CA LEU A 60 -0.67 -13.68 -19.65
C LEU A 60 -1.12 -14.43 -20.91
N GLN A 61 -2.37 -14.92 -20.93
CA GLN A 61 -2.98 -15.58 -22.09
C GLN A 61 -2.98 -14.66 -23.32
N ARG A 62 -3.52 -13.45 -23.20
CA ARG A 62 -3.64 -12.52 -24.32
C ARG A 62 -2.29 -12.11 -24.89
N LEU A 63 -1.29 -11.87 -24.03
CA LEU A 63 0.06 -11.54 -24.48
C LEU A 63 0.75 -12.68 -25.26
N MET A 64 0.32 -13.93 -25.05
CA MET A 64 0.77 -15.09 -25.83
C MET A 64 0.05 -15.18 -27.18
N GLU A 65 -1.22 -14.79 -27.25
CA GLU A 65 -2.03 -14.83 -28.47
C GLU A 65 -1.70 -13.68 -29.44
N THR A 66 -1.41 -12.48 -28.93
CA THR A 66 -1.04 -11.32 -29.76
C THR A 66 0.41 -11.34 -30.25
N GLY A 67 1.13 -12.46 -30.05
CA GLY A 67 2.58 -12.53 -30.13
C GLY A 67 3.20 -12.07 -31.46
N GLU A 68 3.74 -10.86 -31.47
CA GLU A 68 4.98 -10.57 -32.19
C GLU A 68 6.11 -11.30 -31.43
N GLY A 69 6.67 -12.35 -32.03
CA GLY A 69 7.74 -13.14 -31.42
C GLY A 69 8.91 -12.26 -30.95
N LYS A 70 9.56 -12.64 -29.83
CA LYS A 70 10.71 -11.97 -29.19
C LYS A 70 11.49 -11.04 -30.14
N THR A 71 11.08 -9.77 -30.24
CA THR A 71 11.93 -8.77 -30.87
C THR A 71 13.09 -8.47 -29.92
N LYS A 72 14.26 -8.09 -30.46
CA LYS A 72 15.50 -7.82 -29.69
C LYS A 72 15.36 -6.73 -28.61
N ALA A 73 14.22 -6.05 -28.54
CA ALA A 73 13.88 -5.08 -27.51
C ALA A 73 12.41 -5.25 -27.10
N SER A 74 12.13 -6.22 -26.21
CA SER A 74 10.79 -6.42 -25.63
C SER A 74 10.28 -5.09 -25.05
N LYS A 75 9.12 -4.64 -25.53
CA LYS A 75 8.43 -3.42 -25.09
C LYS A 75 7.40 -3.78 -24.03
N VAL A 76 7.06 -2.81 -23.18
CA VAL A 76 6.00 -2.98 -22.18
C VAL A 76 4.66 -3.10 -22.91
N ARG A 77 4.09 -4.31 -22.92
CA ARG A 77 2.78 -4.62 -23.51
C ARG A 77 1.65 -4.63 -22.48
N ALA A 78 1.94 -5.03 -21.24
CA ALA A 78 1.01 -4.91 -20.13
C ALA A 78 1.57 -4.04 -19.01
N LEU A 79 0.77 -3.08 -18.54
CA LEU A 79 1.09 -2.22 -17.41
C LEU A 79 0.11 -2.48 -16.27
N ILE A 80 0.61 -2.86 -15.09
CA ILE A 80 -0.19 -3.07 -13.89
C ILE A 80 0.18 -2.01 -12.85
N LEU A 81 -0.76 -1.12 -12.53
CA LEU A 81 -0.61 -0.08 -11.52
C LEU A 81 -1.17 -0.54 -10.19
N THR A 82 -0.40 -0.33 -9.12
CA THR A 82 -0.76 -0.68 -7.74
C THR A 82 -0.47 0.51 -6.80
N PRO A 83 -1.25 0.70 -5.72
CA PRO A 83 -1.08 1.81 -4.77
C PRO A 83 0.20 1.72 -3.94
N THR A 84 0.63 0.51 -3.59
CA THR A 84 1.72 0.29 -2.63
C THR A 84 2.83 -0.55 -3.21
N ARG A 85 4.02 -0.42 -2.64
CA ARG A 85 5.22 -1.16 -3.04
C ARG A 85 5.06 -2.66 -2.74
N GLU A 86 4.33 -2.95 -1.66
CA GLU A 86 4.07 -4.29 -1.17
C GLU A 86 3.13 -5.02 -2.12
N LEU A 87 2.03 -4.37 -2.50
CA LEU A 87 1.10 -4.92 -3.49
C LEU A 87 1.78 -5.06 -4.85
N ALA A 88 2.60 -4.09 -5.27
CA ALA A 88 3.39 -4.21 -6.49
C ALA A 88 4.29 -5.46 -6.49
N ALA A 89 4.95 -5.75 -5.36
CA ALA A 89 5.80 -6.93 -5.23
C ALA A 89 5.00 -8.24 -5.28
N GLN A 90 3.84 -8.30 -4.62
CA GLN A 90 2.95 -9.47 -4.61
C GLN A 90 2.36 -9.76 -5.99
N VAL A 91 1.90 -8.72 -6.68
CA VAL A 91 1.39 -8.86 -8.05
C VAL A 91 2.51 -9.34 -8.97
N ALA A 92 3.73 -8.82 -8.82
CA ALA A 92 4.86 -9.27 -9.62
C ALA A 92 5.26 -10.73 -9.35
N GLU A 93 5.18 -11.18 -8.10
CA GLU A 93 5.35 -12.58 -7.72
C GLU A 93 4.27 -13.45 -8.37
N SER A 94 3.00 -13.04 -8.31
CA SER A 94 1.89 -13.72 -8.98
C SER A 94 2.09 -13.83 -10.50
N VAL A 95 2.49 -12.73 -11.15
CA VAL A 95 2.82 -12.73 -12.60
C VAL A 95 3.92 -13.75 -12.89
N LYS A 96 4.98 -13.78 -12.07
CA LYS A 96 6.11 -14.71 -12.25
C LYS A 96 5.68 -16.17 -12.05
N ASP A 97 4.84 -16.43 -11.05
CA ASP A 97 4.41 -17.77 -10.69
C ASP A 97 3.48 -18.37 -11.74
N TYR A 98 2.47 -17.61 -12.17
CA TYR A 98 1.55 -18.06 -13.22
C TYR A 98 2.24 -18.10 -14.60
N GLY A 99 3.17 -17.18 -14.86
CA GLY A 99 3.89 -17.08 -16.12
C GLY A 99 5.15 -17.95 -16.22
N ASN A 100 5.44 -18.83 -15.24
CA ASN A 100 6.73 -19.52 -15.15
C ASN A 100 7.10 -20.39 -16.37
N GLN A 101 6.10 -20.88 -17.10
CA GLN A 101 6.22 -21.70 -18.30
C GLN A 101 6.02 -20.90 -19.60
N LEU A 102 5.85 -19.58 -19.50
CA LEU A 102 5.64 -18.70 -20.64
C LEU A 102 6.93 -17.94 -21.00
N PRO A 103 7.19 -17.69 -22.29
CA PRO A 103 8.34 -16.91 -22.74
C PRO A 103 8.15 -15.39 -22.53
N LEU A 104 7.48 -14.98 -21.44
CA LEU A 104 7.19 -13.59 -21.11
C LEU A 104 8.10 -13.11 -19.96
N SER A 105 8.59 -11.89 -20.09
CA SER A 105 9.40 -11.23 -19.10
C SER A 105 8.55 -10.25 -18.28
N SER A 106 8.72 -10.26 -16.96
CA SER A 106 8.06 -9.32 -16.05
C SER A 106 9.06 -8.60 -15.15
N PHE A 107 8.70 -7.38 -14.74
CA PHE A 107 9.47 -6.64 -13.77
C PHE A 107 8.60 -5.72 -12.92
N VAL A 108 9.08 -5.38 -11.73
CA VAL A 108 8.41 -4.50 -10.78
C VAL A 108 9.23 -3.25 -10.51
N ILE A 109 8.59 -2.08 -10.56
CA ILE A 109 9.20 -0.79 -10.23
C ILE A 109 8.41 -0.06 -9.16
N PHE A 110 9.09 0.41 -8.13
CA PHE A 110 8.47 1.24 -7.09
C PHE A 110 9.46 2.21 -6.42
N GLY A 111 8.90 3.20 -5.73
CA GLY A 111 9.63 4.26 -5.00
C GLY A 111 10.48 3.72 -3.85
N GLY A 112 11.34 4.54 -3.23
CA GLY A 112 12.04 4.19 -1.98
C GLY A 112 13.10 3.08 -2.07
N VAL A 113 13.63 2.84 -3.28
CA VAL A 113 14.84 2.04 -3.58
C VAL A 113 15.62 2.75 -4.69
N ASN A 114 16.90 2.40 -4.88
CA ASN A 114 17.72 2.95 -5.95
C ASN A 114 17.07 2.69 -7.33
N ILE A 115 17.00 3.73 -8.16
CA ILE A 115 16.39 3.66 -9.49
C ILE A 115 17.31 2.99 -10.51
N ASN A 116 18.63 3.03 -10.32
CA ASN A 116 19.60 2.54 -11.31
C ASN A 116 19.48 1.03 -11.61
N PRO A 117 19.29 0.13 -10.62
CA PRO A 117 18.97 -1.27 -10.90
C PRO A 117 17.69 -1.44 -11.73
N GLN A 118 16.67 -0.61 -11.48
CA GLN A 118 15.43 -0.64 -12.26
C GLN A 118 15.67 -0.21 -13.71
N LYS A 119 16.46 0.85 -13.93
CA LYS A 119 16.88 1.28 -15.28
C LYS A 119 17.63 0.19 -16.03
N GLN A 120 18.59 -0.47 -15.38
CA GLN A 120 19.36 -1.54 -16.00
C GLN A 120 18.48 -2.71 -16.42
N LYS A 121 17.48 -3.07 -15.61
CA LYS A 121 16.53 -4.13 -15.94
C LYS A 121 15.59 -3.73 -17.08
N LEU A 122 15.02 -2.52 -17.05
CA LEU A 122 14.14 -2.01 -18.11
C LEU A 122 14.86 -1.91 -19.48
N ARG A 123 16.15 -1.57 -19.49
CA ARG A 123 16.97 -1.56 -20.71
C ARG A 123 17.07 -2.92 -21.41
N LYS A 124 16.88 -4.03 -20.69
CA LYS A 124 16.88 -5.38 -21.27
C LYS A 124 15.55 -5.75 -21.94
N GLY A 125 14.53 -4.90 -21.81
CA GLY A 125 13.17 -5.17 -22.25
C GLY A 125 12.36 -5.94 -21.22
N VAL A 126 11.08 -5.59 -21.10
CA VAL A 126 10.10 -6.27 -20.23
C VAL A 126 8.75 -6.27 -20.92
N ASP A 127 8.04 -7.40 -20.93
CA ASP A 127 6.71 -7.51 -21.53
C ASP A 127 5.63 -7.00 -20.57
N ILE A 128 5.80 -7.29 -19.28
CA ILE A 128 4.85 -6.95 -18.22
C ILE A 128 5.55 -6.08 -17.17
N LEU A 129 5.03 -4.88 -16.94
CA LEU A 129 5.54 -3.96 -15.94
C LEU A 129 4.52 -3.78 -14.82
N VAL A 130 4.89 -4.15 -13.60
CA VAL A 130 4.14 -3.83 -12.39
C VAL A 130 4.74 -2.57 -11.76
N ALA A 131 3.93 -1.56 -11.46
CA ALA A 131 4.45 -0.27 -11.02
C ALA A 131 3.59 0.44 -9.97
N THR A 132 4.23 1.22 -9.10
CA THR A 132 3.55 2.31 -8.36
C THR A 132 3.55 3.60 -9.20
N PRO A 133 2.46 4.38 -9.26
CA PRO A 133 2.32 5.53 -10.18
C PRO A 133 3.48 6.52 -10.14
N GLY A 134 3.88 6.99 -8.96
CA GLY A 134 4.96 7.97 -8.81
C GLY A 134 6.29 7.48 -9.40
N ARG A 135 6.68 6.24 -9.12
CA ARG A 135 7.93 5.67 -9.67
C ARG A 135 7.87 5.49 -11.18
N LEU A 136 6.72 5.11 -11.72
CA LEU A 136 6.55 5.01 -13.17
C LEU A 136 6.82 6.36 -13.84
N LEU A 137 6.27 7.45 -13.28
CA LEU A 137 6.50 8.80 -13.79
C LEU A 137 7.96 9.24 -13.67
N ASP A 138 8.69 8.82 -12.61
CA ASP A 138 10.15 9.04 -12.54
C ASP A 138 10.87 8.37 -13.73
N HIS A 139 10.49 7.12 -14.07
CA HIS A 139 11.09 6.40 -15.18
C HIS A 139 10.76 7.02 -16.55
N VAL A 140 9.51 7.48 -16.72
CA VAL A 140 9.07 8.21 -17.92
C VAL A 140 9.85 9.51 -18.07
N SER A 141 9.93 10.33 -17.02
CA SER A 141 10.62 11.64 -17.08
C SER A 141 12.10 11.48 -17.43
N GLN A 142 12.72 10.38 -16.99
CA GLN A 142 14.11 10.05 -17.31
C GLN A 142 14.27 9.25 -18.62
N LYS A 143 13.19 9.05 -19.38
CA LYS A 143 13.16 8.31 -20.65
C LYS A 143 13.76 6.91 -20.55
N THR A 144 13.43 6.21 -19.46
CA THR A 144 13.95 4.86 -19.18
C THR A 144 12.90 3.76 -19.31
N VAL A 145 11.68 4.13 -19.67
CA VAL A 145 10.59 3.23 -20.04
C VAL A 145 9.84 3.85 -21.22
N ASP A 146 9.42 3.01 -22.16
CA ASP A 146 8.52 3.35 -23.25
C ASP A 146 7.18 2.64 -23.02
N LEU A 147 6.09 3.40 -23.04
CA LEU A 147 4.74 2.92 -22.80
C LEU A 147 3.87 2.93 -24.06
N SER A 148 4.44 3.28 -25.22
CA SER A 148 3.72 3.43 -26.49
C SER A 148 3.17 2.11 -27.06
N SER A 149 3.60 0.97 -26.52
CA SER A 149 3.14 -0.37 -26.94
C SER A 149 2.29 -1.07 -25.90
N VAL A 150 1.79 -0.34 -24.89
CA VAL A 150 0.90 -0.92 -23.89
C VAL A 150 -0.45 -1.25 -24.53
N GLU A 151 -0.76 -2.54 -24.58
CA GLU A 151 -2.00 -3.13 -25.07
C GLU A 151 -3.03 -3.32 -23.94
N ILE A 152 -2.56 -3.57 -22.71
CA ILE A 152 -3.40 -3.83 -21.54
C ILE A 152 -2.96 -2.98 -20.34
N LEU A 153 -3.89 -2.22 -19.77
CA LEU A 153 -3.72 -1.48 -18.52
C LEU A 153 -4.55 -2.13 -17.40
N VAL A 154 -3.92 -2.38 -16.26
CA VAL A 154 -4.60 -2.81 -15.03
C VAL A 154 -4.41 -1.77 -13.93
N LEU A 155 -5.50 -1.39 -13.27
CA LEU A 155 -5.51 -0.58 -12.05
C LEU A 155 -6.00 -1.46 -10.91
N ASP A 156 -5.09 -1.94 -10.07
CA ASP A 156 -5.44 -2.76 -8.90
C ASP A 156 -5.52 -1.89 -7.63
N GLU A 157 -6.52 -2.16 -6.80
CA GLU A 157 -6.93 -1.32 -5.66
C GLU A 157 -7.05 0.17 -6.03
N ALA A 158 -7.87 0.46 -7.05
CA ALA A 158 -8.06 1.81 -7.59
C ALA A 158 -8.59 2.82 -6.55
N ASP A 159 -9.47 2.37 -5.65
CA ASP A 159 -9.94 3.16 -4.50
C ASP A 159 -8.80 3.60 -3.60
N ARG A 160 -7.85 2.71 -3.32
CA ARG A 160 -6.65 3.04 -2.55
C ARG A 160 -5.75 4.04 -3.23
N MET A 161 -5.61 3.95 -4.54
CA MET A 161 -4.85 4.96 -5.28
C MET A 161 -5.50 6.34 -5.16
N LEU A 162 -6.83 6.43 -5.15
CA LEU A 162 -7.55 7.69 -4.90
C LEU A 162 -7.34 8.20 -3.47
N ASP A 163 -7.50 7.33 -2.46
CA ASP A 163 -7.29 7.66 -1.03
C ASP A 163 -5.89 8.24 -0.77
N MET A 164 -4.88 7.70 -1.48
CA MET A 164 -3.49 8.13 -1.39
C MET A 164 -3.16 9.38 -2.22
N GLY A 165 -4.14 9.92 -2.96
CA GLY A 165 -3.98 11.11 -3.78
C GLY A 165 -3.29 10.89 -5.12
N PHE A 166 -3.14 9.64 -5.58
CA PHE A 166 -2.48 9.31 -6.86
C PHE A 166 -3.32 9.62 -8.10
N ILE A 167 -4.52 10.17 -7.97
CA ILE A 167 -5.38 10.53 -9.11
C ILE A 167 -4.66 11.40 -10.14
N ARG A 168 -3.83 12.36 -9.70
CA ARG A 168 -3.07 13.24 -10.60
C ARG A 168 -1.99 12.46 -11.35
N ASP A 169 -1.34 11.52 -10.68
CA ASP A 169 -0.28 10.71 -11.27
C ASP A 169 -0.85 9.69 -12.25
N ILE A 170 -1.97 9.05 -11.91
CA ILE A 170 -2.71 8.16 -12.81
C ILE A 170 -3.10 8.91 -14.09
N ARG A 171 -3.67 10.11 -13.98
CA ARG A 171 -4.02 10.94 -15.15
C ARG A 171 -2.83 11.24 -16.05
N LYS A 172 -1.65 11.51 -15.48
CA LYS A 172 -0.41 11.70 -16.26
C LYS A 172 0.02 10.42 -16.96
N VAL A 173 -0.04 9.27 -16.28
CA VAL A 173 0.29 7.98 -16.90
C VAL A 173 -0.63 7.71 -18.08
N LEU A 174 -1.95 7.89 -17.92
CA LEU A 174 -2.94 7.65 -18.96
C LEU A 174 -2.71 8.48 -20.22
N ALA A 175 -2.27 9.74 -20.06
CA ALA A 175 -1.96 10.62 -21.17
C ALA A 175 -0.76 10.14 -22.02
N LEU A 176 0.05 9.22 -21.49
CA LEU A 176 1.23 8.65 -22.15
C LEU A 176 0.92 7.28 -22.80
N LEU A 177 -0.22 6.67 -22.47
CA LEU A 177 -0.60 5.36 -22.99
C LEU A 177 -1.32 5.48 -24.34
N PRO A 178 -1.29 4.42 -25.17
CA PRO A 178 -2.11 4.35 -26.39
C PRO A 178 -3.58 4.59 -26.11
N LYS A 179 -4.28 5.21 -27.08
CA LYS A 179 -5.74 5.43 -26.98
C LYS A 179 -6.49 4.10 -27.03
N GLN A 180 -6.16 3.23 -27.99
CA GLN A 180 -6.66 1.87 -28.07
C GLN A 180 -5.82 0.95 -27.19
N LYS A 181 -6.45 0.42 -26.15
CA LYS A 181 -5.92 -0.58 -25.21
C LYS A 181 -7.09 -1.14 -24.42
N GLN A 182 -6.94 -2.36 -23.90
CA GLN A 182 -7.87 -2.90 -22.92
C GLN A 182 -7.54 -2.32 -21.53
N THR A 183 -8.57 -1.90 -20.78
CA THR A 183 -8.40 -1.37 -19.43
C THR A 183 -9.21 -2.18 -18.43
N LEU A 184 -8.53 -2.64 -17.38
CA LEU A 184 -9.10 -3.42 -16.28
C LEU A 184 -8.97 -2.62 -14.98
N LEU A 185 -10.09 -2.31 -14.33
CA LEU A 185 -10.12 -1.58 -13.05
C LEU A 185 -10.66 -2.49 -11.96
N PHE A 186 -9.85 -2.73 -10.93
CA PHE A 186 -10.24 -3.48 -9.75
C PHE A 186 -10.29 -2.57 -8.53
N SER A 187 -11.39 -2.65 -7.78
CA SER A 187 -11.63 -1.83 -6.60
C SER A 187 -12.37 -2.65 -5.54
N ALA A 188 -12.14 -2.34 -4.25
CA ALA A 188 -12.96 -2.91 -3.18
C ALA A 188 -14.27 -2.13 -2.99
N THR A 189 -14.31 -0.87 -3.44
CA THR A 189 -15.46 0.03 -3.29
C THR A 189 -15.87 0.68 -4.61
N PHE A 190 -17.16 0.99 -4.75
CA PHE A 190 -17.73 1.74 -5.87
C PHE A 190 -18.14 3.16 -5.47
N SER A 191 -17.21 3.88 -4.81
CA SER A 191 -17.44 5.29 -4.46
C SER A 191 -17.71 6.14 -5.70
N ASN A 192 -18.36 7.30 -5.52
CA ASN A 192 -18.62 8.21 -6.64
C ASN A 192 -17.33 8.64 -7.36
N ASP A 193 -16.21 8.74 -6.64
CA ASP A 193 -14.92 9.07 -7.24
C ASP A 193 -14.35 7.91 -8.07
N ILE A 194 -14.58 6.66 -7.65
CA ILE A 194 -14.27 5.48 -8.45
C ILE A 194 -15.12 5.41 -9.71
N LYS A 195 -16.42 5.71 -9.62
CA LYS A 195 -17.32 5.78 -10.79
C LYS A 195 -16.90 6.87 -11.78
N LYS A 196 -16.48 8.05 -11.29
CA LYS A 196 -15.94 9.12 -12.14
C LYS A 196 -14.60 8.75 -12.78
N LEU A 197 -13.74 8.06 -12.02
CA LEU A 197 -12.48 7.56 -12.55
C LEU A 197 -12.74 6.54 -13.66
N SER A 198 -13.61 5.56 -13.41
CA SER A 198 -13.94 4.50 -14.37
C SER A 198 -14.59 5.05 -15.64
N SER A 199 -15.50 6.02 -15.54
CA SER A 199 -16.13 6.64 -16.72
C SER A 199 -15.14 7.40 -17.61
N SER A 200 -14.03 7.88 -17.04
CA SER A 200 -12.96 8.56 -17.81
C SER A 200 -11.95 7.61 -18.43
N LEU A 201 -11.98 6.33 -18.01
CA LEU A 201 -10.95 5.34 -18.27
C LEU A 201 -11.40 4.21 -19.19
N LEU A 202 -12.60 3.72 -18.94
CA LEU A 202 -13.12 2.49 -19.50
C LEU A 202 -14.06 2.79 -20.67
N HIS A 203 -14.04 1.93 -21.67
CA HIS A 203 -14.95 1.98 -22.81
C HIS A 203 -15.92 0.80 -22.78
N ASN A 204 -17.21 1.07 -22.52
CA ASN A 204 -18.28 0.07 -22.40
C ASN A 204 -17.88 -1.15 -21.51
N PRO A 205 -17.43 -0.92 -20.26
CA PRO A 205 -16.87 -1.97 -19.44
C PRO A 205 -17.92 -3.00 -19.02
N ALA A 206 -17.52 -4.26 -18.94
CA ALA A 206 -18.25 -5.24 -18.17
C ALA A 206 -18.14 -4.89 -16.67
N LEU A 207 -19.29 -4.76 -16.01
CA LEU A 207 -19.37 -4.54 -14.56
C LEU A 207 -19.55 -5.89 -13.88
N ILE A 208 -18.59 -6.24 -13.03
CA ILE A 208 -18.70 -7.42 -12.17
C ILE A 208 -18.65 -6.93 -10.75
N GLU A 209 -19.77 -7.08 -10.05
CA GLU A 209 -19.85 -6.86 -8.62
C GLU A 209 -20.12 -8.21 -7.97
N VAL A 210 -19.07 -8.80 -7.42
CA VAL A 210 -19.24 -10.03 -6.65
C VAL A 210 -19.78 -9.60 -5.31
N ALA A 211 -21.06 -9.90 -5.08
CA ALA A 211 -21.70 -9.75 -3.79
C ALA A 211 -20.85 -10.42 -2.71
N GLN A 212 -20.84 -9.85 -1.52
CA GLN A 212 -20.27 -10.52 -0.36
C GLN A 212 -21.01 -11.86 -0.17
N GLU A 213 -20.42 -12.96 -0.62
CA GLU A 213 -20.77 -14.25 -0.05
C GLU A 213 -20.28 -14.20 1.40
N ASN A 214 -21.23 -13.88 2.28
CA ASN A 214 -21.09 -13.54 3.68
C ASN A 214 -20.49 -12.15 3.89
N SER A 215 -21.24 -11.25 4.53
CA SER A 215 -20.64 -10.01 5.02
C SER A 215 -19.42 -10.43 5.86
N THR A 216 -18.23 -9.89 5.57
CA THR A 216 -17.01 -10.29 6.28
C THR A 216 -17.17 -10.14 7.79
N SER A 217 -18.12 -9.29 8.24
CA SER A 217 -18.54 -9.14 9.63
C SER A 217 -19.21 -10.38 10.24
N GLU A 218 -19.95 -11.20 9.48
CA GLU A 218 -20.67 -12.37 10.01
C GLU A 218 -19.74 -13.54 10.35
N LEU A 219 -18.63 -13.69 9.63
CA LEU A 219 -17.63 -14.74 9.86
C LEU A 219 -16.52 -14.34 10.85
N ILE A 220 -16.50 -13.07 11.27
CA ILE A 220 -15.51 -12.53 12.20
C ILE A 220 -16.16 -12.29 13.56
N SER A 221 -15.72 -13.04 14.55
CA SER A 221 -16.03 -12.75 15.95
C SER A 221 -15.36 -11.42 16.33
N GLN A 222 -16.17 -10.44 16.72
CA GLN A 222 -15.72 -9.10 17.10
C GLN A 222 -15.95 -8.87 18.59
N VAL A 223 -14.90 -8.46 19.29
CA VAL A 223 -14.96 -8.12 20.71
C VAL A 223 -14.21 -6.84 21.02
N VAL A 224 -14.81 -6.01 21.87
CA VAL A 224 -14.15 -4.87 22.50
C VAL A 224 -13.74 -5.28 23.90
N HIS A 225 -12.47 -5.06 24.22
CA HIS A 225 -11.94 -5.11 25.58
C HIS A 225 -11.72 -3.68 26.08
N PRO A 226 -12.63 -3.16 26.93
CA PRO A 226 -12.39 -1.91 27.62
C PRO A 226 -11.16 -2.04 28.51
N VAL A 227 -10.20 -1.13 28.35
CA VAL A 227 -8.95 -1.17 29.13
C VAL A 227 -8.31 0.22 29.17
N ASP A 228 -7.65 0.53 30.27
CA ASP A 228 -6.88 1.77 30.37
C ASP A 228 -5.73 1.83 29.36
N LYS A 229 -5.51 3.03 28.82
CA LYS A 229 -4.48 3.30 27.79
C LYS A 229 -3.10 2.77 28.17
N LYS A 230 -2.72 2.88 29.44
CA LYS A 230 -1.42 2.43 29.97
C LYS A 230 -1.32 0.90 30.05
N ARG A 231 -2.45 0.21 30.17
CA ARG A 231 -2.55 -1.24 30.40
C ARG A 231 -2.85 -2.05 29.14
N LYS A 232 -3.21 -1.40 28.03
CA LYS A 232 -3.39 -2.06 26.72
C LYS A 232 -2.26 -3.01 26.34
N ARG A 233 -1.00 -2.60 26.57
CA ARG A 233 0.18 -3.44 26.26
C ARG A 233 0.20 -4.70 27.08
N GLU A 234 0.01 -4.56 28.39
CA GLU A 234 0.00 -5.67 29.34
C GLU A 234 -1.10 -6.67 28.98
N LEU A 235 -2.32 -6.17 28.70
CA LEU A 235 -3.44 -6.99 28.25
C LEU A 235 -3.13 -7.69 26.92
N LEU A 236 -2.52 -7.00 25.95
CA LEU A 236 -2.13 -7.61 24.68
C LEU A 236 -1.13 -8.75 24.88
N SER A 237 -0.07 -8.53 25.67
CA SER A 237 0.93 -9.56 25.97
C SER A 237 0.30 -10.75 26.68
N PHE A 238 -0.59 -10.49 27.65
CA PHE A 238 -1.37 -11.51 28.34
C PHE A 238 -2.19 -12.35 27.36
N LEU A 239 -3.00 -11.71 26.50
CA LEU A 239 -3.85 -12.41 25.53
C LEU A 239 -3.07 -13.29 24.55
N ILE A 240 -1.93 -12.80 24.07
CA ILE A 240 -1.07 -13.56 23.14
C ILE A 240 -0.40 -14.73 23.85
N GLY A 241 0.05 -14.52 25.09
CA GLY A 241 0.75 -15.54 25.88
C GLY A 241 -0.19 -16.63 26.39
N SER A 242 -1.27 -16.25 27.06
CA SER A 242 -2.19 -17.19 27.72
C SER A 242 -2.97 -18.07 26.75
N ASN A 243 -3.30 -17.54 25.57
CA ASN A 243 -3.98 -18.29 24.52
C ASN A 243 -3.01 -18.88 23.48
N ASP A 244 -1.70 -18.76 23.70
CA ASP A 244 -0.64 -19.26 22.81
C ASP A 244 -0.81 -18.87 21.32
N TRP A 245 -1.23 -17.63 21.05
CA TRP A 245 -1.47 -17.17 19.68
C TRP A 245 -0.19 -17.20 18.86
N LYS A 246 -0.20 -17.94 17.76
CA LYS A 246 0.99 -18.12 16.91
C LYS A 246 1.20 -17.00 15.90
N GLN A 247 0.12 -16.39 15.42
CA GLN A 247 0.19 -15.38 14.37
C GLN A 247 -0.86 -14.29 14.60
N VAL A 248 -0.41 -13.07 14.85
CA VAL A 248 -1.26 -11.95 15.26
C VAL A 248 -0.87 -10.67 14.51
N LEU A 249 -1.85 -10.05 13.85
CA LEU A 249 -1.68 -8.73 13.25
C LEU A 249 -2.23 -7.65 14.18
N VAL A 250 -1.36 -6.76 14.62
CA VAL A 250 -1.69 -5.71 15.60
C VAL A 250 -1.64 -4.35 14.93
N PHE A 251 -2.74 -3.59 15.00
CA PHE A 251 -2.84 -2.26 14.42
C PHE A 251 -2.63 -1.15 15.43
N THR A 252 -1.76 -0.20 15.08
CA THR A 252 -1.54 1.05 15.82
C THR A 252 -1.74 2.25 14.88
N ARG A 253 -2.08 3.42 15.42
CA ARG A 253 -2.31 4.63 14.61
C ARG A 253 -1.01 5.26 14.11
N THR A 254 0.10 5.09 14.82
CA THR A 254 1.35 5.80 14.52
C THR A 254 2.54 4.87 14.35
N LYS A 255 3.47 5.26 13.47
CA LYS A 255 4.75 4.56 13.23
C LYS A 255 5.62 4.46 14.49
N HIS A 256 5.57 5.47 15.36
CA HIS A 256 6.31 5.47 16.61
C HIS A 256 5.69 4.49 17.62
N GLY A 257 4.36 4.47 17.70
CA GLY A 257 3.62 3.47 18.47
C GLY A 257 3.92 2.05 18.01
N ALA A 258 3.95 1.81 16.69
CA ALA A 258 4.28 0.50 16.13
C ALA A 258 5.67 -0.01 16.54
N ASN A 259 6.72 0.83 16.45
CA ASN A 259 8.06 0.45 16.89
C ASN A 259 8.12 0.18 18.38
N LYS A 260 7.58 1.11 19.19
CA LYS A 260 7.59 1.00 20.64
C LYS A 260 6.89 -0.28 21.10
N LEU A 261 5.71 -0.59 20.53
CA LEU A 261 4.96 -1.78 20.88
C LEU A 261 5.71 -3.06 20.48
N ALA A 262 6.27 -3.12 19.27
CA ALA A 262 7.07 -4.27 18.84
C ALA A 262 8.29 -4.49 19.75
N GLU A 263 9.02 -3.44 20.11
CA GLU A 263 10.15 -3.54 21.05
C GLU A 263 9.72 -4.03 22.43
N GLN A 264 8.58 -3.54 22.93
CA GLN A 264 8.05 -3.96 24.22
C GLN A 264 7.59 -5.43 24.21
N LEU A 265 6.90 -5.89 23.16
CA LEU A 265 6.49 -7.29 23.03
C LEU A 265 7.71 -8.23 22.98
N ASN A 266 8.78 -7.84 22.28
CA ASN A 266 10.02 -8.63 22.28
C ASN A 266 10.65 -8.73 23.68
N LYS A 267 10.58 -7.68 24.50
CA LYS A 267 11.03 -7.72 25.91
C LYS A 267 10.18 -8.64 26.77
N ASP A 268 8.90 -8.76 26.45
CA ASP A 268 7.97 -9.70 27.09
C ASP A 268 8.14 -11.15 26.55
N GLY A 269 9.14 -11.42 25.69
CA GLY A 269 9.42 -12.74 25.13
C GLY A 269 8.55 -13.10 23.91
N ILE A 270 7.77 -12.16 23.38
CA ILE A 270 6.90 -12.36 22.22
C ILE A 270 7.60 -11.81 20.97
N THR A 271 7.97 -12.68 20.03
CA THR A 271 8.66 -12.24 18.80
C THR A 271 7.77 -11.33 17.97
N ALA A 272 8.22 -10.09 17.77
CA ALA A 272 7.42 -9.06 17.12
C ALA A 272 8.24 -8.20 16.16
N ALA A 273 7.64 -7.77 15.04
CA ALA A 273 8.23 -6.77 14.15
C ALA A 273 7.24 -5.67 13.80
N ALA A 274 7.74 -4.46 13.57
CA ALA A 274 6.93 -3.32 13.13
C ALA A 274 7.00 -3.12 11.61
N ILE A 275 5.86 -2.88 10.97
CA ILE A 275 5.74 -2.54 9.54
C ILE A 275 4.99 -1.21 9.36
N HIS A 276 5.71 -0.20 8.85
CA HIS A 276 5.16 1.15 8.62
C HIS A 276 5.93 1.88 7.51
N GLY A 277 5.40 3.00 6.99
CA GLY A 277 5.99 3.73 5.86
C GLY A 277 7.43 4.25 6.07
N ASN A 278 7.85 4.48 7.33
CA ASN A 278 9.22 4.88 7.67
C ASN A 278 10.25 3.72 7.71
N LYS A 279 9.83 2.44 7.57
CA LYS A 279 10.79 1.32 7.50
C LYS A 279 11.38 1.27 6.09
N SER A 280 12.64 0.84 5.99
CA SER A 280 13.24 0.52 4.69
C SER A 280 12.47 -0.62 4.03
N GLN A 281 12.50 -0.71 2.70
CA GLN A 281 11.76 -1.77 2.01
C GLN A 281 12.26 -3.16 2.34
N GLY A 282 13.58 -3.34 2.41
CA GLY A 282 14.17 -4.60 2.83
C GLY A 282 13.67 -5.03 4.21
N ALA A 283 13.54 -4.08 5.15
CA ALA A 283 12.98 -4.37 6.47
C ALA A 283 11.49 -4.74 6.40
N ARG A 284 10.69 -4.06 5.57
CA ARG A 284 9.25 -4.38 5.39
C ARG A 284 9.06 -5.76 4.75
N THR A 285 9.79 -6.06 3.67
CA THR A 285 9.76 -7.36 2.99
C THR A 285 10.22 -8.48 3.92
N LYS A 286 11.31 -8.27 4.67
CA LYS A 286 11.79 -9.25 5.65
C LYS A 286 10.79 -9.48 6.78
N ALA A 287 10.22 -8.42 7.35
CA ALA A 287 9.20 -8.55 8.40
C ALA A 287 7.97 -9.32 7.90
N LEU A 288 7.53 -9.05 6.67
CA LEU A 288 6.41 -9.77 6.07
C LEU A 288 6.73 -11.25 5.83
N ALA A 289 7.91 -11.55 5.27
CA ALA A 289 8.36 -12.92 5.04
C ALA A 289 8.43 -13.71 6.35
N ASN A 290 9.10 -13.16 7.36
CA ASN A 290 9.22 -13.77 8.68
C ASN A 290 7.85 -13.97 9.37
N PHE A 291 6.88 -13.09 9.12
CA PHE A 291 5.53 -13.26 9.66
C PHE A 291 4.80 -14.40 8.98
N LYS A 292 4.92 -14.52 7.64
CA LYS A 292 4.33 -15.63 6.86
C LYS A 292 4.90 -16.99 7.25
N THR A 293 6.18 -17.06 7.62
CA THR A 293 6.86 -18.30 8.05
C THR A 293 6.69 -18.60 9.55
N ASN A 294 5.95 -17.78 10.30
CA ASN A 294 5.82 -17.85 11.76
C ASN A 294 7.14 -17.66 12.55
N ASP A 295 8.20 -17.13 11.92
CA ASP A 295 9.44 -16.76 12.61
C ASP A 295 9.21 -15.59 13.59
N ILE A 296 8.22 -14.73 13.29
CA ILE A 296 7.70 -13.75 14.22
C ILE A 296 6.22 -14.01 14.49
N ARG A 297 5.82 -13.95 15.75
CA ARG A 297 4.43 -14.18 16.17
C ARG A 297 3.54 -12.97 15.92
N VAL A 298 4.09 -11.76 16.06
CA VAL A 298 3.33 -10.52 16.00
C VAL A 298 3.86 -9.56 14.94
N LEU A 299 2.97 -9.14 14.03
CA LEU A 299 3.25 -8.05 13.10
C LEU A 299 2.51 -6.80 13.56
N VAL A 300 3.24 -5.76 13.98
CA VAL A 300 2.66 -4.48 14.41
C VAL A 300 2.65 -3.50 13.25
N ALA A 301 1.47 -3.11 12.78
CA ALA A 301 1.29 -2.32 11.57
C ALA A 301 0.56 -1.00 11.80
N THR A 302 0.82 -0.03 10.92
CA THR A 302 -0.07 1.14 10.71
C THR A 302 -0.99 0.89 9.52
N ASP A 303 -2.17 1.51 9.49
CA ASP A 303 -3.16 1.38 8.40
C ASP A 303 -2.55 1.42 7.00
N ILE A 304 -1.75 2.45 6.73
CA ILE A 304 -1.14 2.68 5.42
C ILE A 304 -0.19 1.53 5.01
N ALA A 305 0.49 0.93 5.97
CA ALA A 305 1.51 -0.08 5.70
C ALA A 305 0.96 -1.51 5.68
N ALA A 306 -0.22 -1.72 6.27
CA ALA A 306 -0.95 -2.98 6.24
C ALA A 306 -1.85 -3.13 5.01
N ARG A 307 -2.27 -2.01 4.39
CA ARG A 307 -3.03 -2.03 3.14
C ARG A 307 -2.20 -2.63 2.02
N GLY A 308 -2.74 -3.65 1.34
CA GLY A 308 -2.04 -4.39 0.31
C GLY A 308 -0.94 -5.32 0.83
N LEU A 309 -0.96 -5.69 2.13
CA LEU A 309 -0.25 -6.88 2.58
C LEU A 309 -1.10 -8.12 2.27
N ASP A 310 -0.56 -9.03 1.48
CA ASP A 310 -1.08 -10.38 1.24
C ASP A 310 -0.77 -11.25 2.48
N ILE A 311 -1.46 -10.96 3.57
CA ILE A 311 -1.46 -11.71 4.84
C ILE A 311 -2.90 -11.99 5.22
N ASP A 312 -3.73 -12.29 4.23
CA ASP A 312 -5.13 -12.59 4.45
C ASP A 312 -5.26 -13.98 5.11
N GLN A 313 -6.35 -14.22 5.87
CA GLN A 313 -6.62 -15.45 6.65
C GLN A 313 -5.83 -15.60 7.95
N LEU A 314 -5.60 -14.50 8.67
CA LEU A 314 -5.02 -14.58 10.01
C LEU A 314 -6.04 -15.09 11.03
N PRO A 315 -5.63 -15.87 12.05
CA PRO A 315 -6.53 -16.28 13.12
C PRO A 315 -6.93 -15.09 14.00
N HIS A 316 -5.99 -14.17 14.27
CA HIS A 316 -6.22 -13.05 15.19
C HIS A 316 -5.78 -11.71 14.59
N VAL A 317 -6.69 -10.73 14.65
CA VAL A 317 -6.42 -9.32 14.37
C VAL A 317 -6.73 -8.50 15.61
N VAL A 318 -5.79 -7.66 16.04
CA VAL A 318 -5.98 -6.80 17.21
C VAL A 318 -5.85 -5.33 16.84
N ASN A 319 -6.90 -4.57 17.09
CA ASN A 319 -6.86 -3.11 17.11
C ASN A 319 -6.32 -2.65 18.47
N PHE A 320 -5.00 -2.46 18.56
CA PHE A 320 -4.38 -1.90 19.77
C PHE A 320 -4.79 -0.43 19.98
N GLU A 321 -4.97 0.30 18.89
CA GLU A 321 -5.65 1.59 18.87
C GLU A 321 -6.71 1.57 17.77
N LEU A 322 -7.89 2.13 18.03
CA LEU A 322 -8.93 2.22 17.01
C LEU A 322 -8.50 3.14 15.85
N PRO A 323 -8.93 2.88 14.60
CA PRO A 323 -8.65 3.78 13.50
C PRO A 323 -9.38 5.11 13.66
N ASN A 324 -8.82 6.17 13.08
CA ASN A 324 -9.44 7.49 13.08
C ASN A 324 -10.66 7.60 12.14
N VAL A 325 -10.73 6.69 11.15
CA VAL A 325 -11.75 6.64 10.11
C VAL A 325 -12.46 5.29 10.25
N PRO A 326 -13.78 5.24 10.47
CA PRO A 326 -14.51 3.99 10.70
C PRO A 326 -14.32 2.94 9.60
N GLU A 327 -14.22 3.36 8.34
CA GLU A 327 -14.05 2.46 7.18
C GLU A 327 -12.76 1.62 7.32
N ASP A 328 -11.72 2.21 7.92
CA ASP A 328 -10.45 1.52 8.16
C ASP A 328 -10.61 0.34 9.11
N TYR A 329 -11.57 0.39 10.04
CA TYR A 329 -11.85 -0.73 10.94
C TYR A 329 -12.25 -1.98 10.16
N VAL A 330 -13.18 -1.84 9.21
CA VAL A 330 -13.63 -2.93 8.34
C VAL A 330 -12.45 -3.53 7.55
N HIS A 331 -11.53 -2.67 7.09
CA HIS A 331 -10.34 -3.11 6.36
C HIS A 331 -9.30 -3.82 7.24
N ARG A 332 -9.21 -3.45 8.52
CA ARG A 332 -8.34 -4.11 9.50
C ARG A 332 -8.86 -5.49 9.85
N ILE A 333 -10.12 -5.58 10.27
CA ILE A 333 -10.72 -6.86 10.68
C ILE A 333 -10.86 -7.81 9.50
N GLY A 334 -11.06 -7.28 8.29
CA GLY A 334 -11.07 -8.08 7.06
C GLY A 334 -9.73 -8.74 6.70
N ARG A 335 -8.70 -8.70 7.57
CA ARG A 335 -7.49 -9.54 7.48
C ARG A 335 -7.68 -10.92 8.11
N THR A 336 -8.76 -11.12 8.86
CA THR A 336 -9.19 -12.41 9.41
C THR A 336 -10.54 -12.84 8.78
N GLY A 337 -10.99 -14.06 9.05
CA GLY A 337 -12.34 -14.53 8.70
C GLY A 337 -12.65 -14.66 7.21
N ARG A 338 -11.69 -15.12 6.39
CA ARG A 338 -11.87 -15.30 4.93
C ARG A 338 -11.90 -16.78 4.53
N ALA A 339 -12.49 -17.07 3.36
CA ALA A 339 -12.55 -18.40 2.75
C ALA A 339 -13.17 -19.49 3.64
N GLY A 340 -14.23 -19.15 4.39
CA GLY A 340 -14.95 -20.09 5.26
C GLY A 340 -14.27 -20.38 6.60
N SER A 341 -13.09 -19.80 6.87
CA SER A 341 -12.44 -19.91 8.17
C SER A 341 -12.98 -18.87 9.15
N LEU A 342 -13.20 -19.27 10.40
CA LEU A 342 -13.55 -18.34 11.48
C LEU A 342 -12.37 -17.44 11.83
N GLY A 343 -12.66 -16.19 12.15
CA GLY A 343 -11.65 -15.19 12.49
C GLY A 343 -12.00 -14.42 13.75
N GLU A 344 -10.99 -14.00 14.50
CA GLU A 344 -11.19 -13.17 15.70
C GLU A 344 -10.57 -11.78 15.53
N ALA A 345 -11.42 -10.76 15.69
CA ALA A 345 -11.03 -9.36 15.70
C ALA A 345 -11.28 -8.75 17.09
N MET A 346 -10.20 -8.35 17.74
CA MET A 346 -10.26 -7.75 19.08
C MET A 346 -9.91 -6.27 19.03
N SER A 347 -10.59 -5.47 19.83
CA SER A 347 -10.30 -4.04 19.96
C SER A 347 -10.03 -3.69 21.40
N LEU A 348 -8.82 -3.22 21.70
CA LEU A 348 -8.48 -2.69 23.02
C LEU A 348 -8.89 -1.22 23.04
N VAL A 349 -9.89 -0.85 23.84
CA VAL A 349 -10.50 0.48 23.78
C VAL A 349 -10.34 1.20 25.12
N CYS A 350 -9.69 2.37 25.09
CA CYS A 350 -9.63 3.23 26.26
C CYS A 350 -10.63 4.39 26.15
N VAL A 351 -10.79 5.14 27.25
CA VAL A 351 -11.75 6.26 27.36
C VAL A 351 -11.60 7.31 26.23
N ASP A 352 -10.36 7.55 25.77
CA ASP A 352 -10.05 8.47 24.67
C ASP A 352 -10.77 8.10 23.35
N GLU A 353 -11.03 6.80 23.12
CA GLU A 353 -11.43 6.26 21.82
C GLU A 353 -12.93 5.95 21.72
N LEU A 354 -13.72 6.23 22.77
CA LEU A 354 -15.15 5.94 22.79
C LEU A 354 -15.92 6.62 21.64
N LYS A 355 -15.49 7.80 21.20
CA LYS A 355 -16.07 8.48 20.03
C LYS A 355 -15.77 7.73 18.72
N LEU A 356 -14.57 7.18 18.58
CA LEU A 356 -14.19 6.38 17.41
C LEU A 356 -14.97 5.07 17.38
N LEU A 357 -15.12 4.41 18.54
CA LEU A 357 -15.92 3.20 18.65
C LEU A 357 -17.36 3.42 18.20
N LYS A 358 -18.01 4.51 18.65
CA LYS A 358 -19.36 4.86 18.20
C LYS A 358 -19.45 5.08 16.69
N GLY A 359 -18.43 5.71 16.08
CA GLY A 359 -18.38 5.88 14.62
C GLY A 359 -18.29 4.55 13.88
N ILE A 360 -17.56 3.59 14.44
CA ILE A 360 -17.45 2.23 13.92
C ILE A 360 -18.77 1.48 14.06
N GLU A 361 -19.36 1.44 15.25
CA GLU A 361 -20.67 0.80 15.53
C GLU A 361 -21.77 1.37 14.60
N HIS A 362 -21.75 2.69 14.35
CA HIS A 362 -22.65 3.33 13.40
C HIS A 362 -22.43 2.87 11.96
N LEU A 363 -21.18 2.78 11.49
CA LEU A 363 -20.86 2.33 10.13
C LEU A 363 -21.30 0.88 9.91
N ILE A 364 -21.03 -0.01 10.87
CA ILE A 364 -21.37 -1.44 10.77
C ILE A 364 -22.83 -1.72 11.14
N LYS A 365 -23.58 -0.70 11.61
CA LYS A 365 -24.98 -0.78 12.03
C LYS A 365 -25.24 -1.82 13.13
N SER A 366 -24.25 -2.07 13.98
CA SER A 366 -24.34 -3.01 15.10
C SER A 366 -23.43 -2.57 16.22
N ASP A 367 -23.86 -2.79 17.46
CA ASP A 367 -22.98 -2.68 18.62
C ASP A 367 -22.00 -3.86 18.66
N ILE A 368 -20.78 -3.60 19.11
CA ILE A 368 -19.77 -4.66 19.29
C ILE A 368 -19.82 -5.14 20.73
N ARG A 369 -19.82 -6.47 20.93
CA ARG A 369 -19.81 -7.08 22.28
C ARG A 369 -18.61 -6.57 23.08
N LYS A 370 -18.88 -6.08 24.30
CA LYS A 370 -17.87 -5.58 25.24
C LYS A 370 -17.61 -6.64 26.32
N VAL A 371 -16.36 -7.00 26.51
CA VAL A 371 -15.93 -7.99 27.52
C VAL A 371 -14.75 -7.39 28.29
N THR A 372 -14.93 -7.17 29.59
CA THR A 372 -13.86 -6.73 30.48
C THR A 372 -13.10 -7.94 30.98
N PHE A 373 -11.77 -7.85 31.06
CA PHE A 373 -10.94 -8.86 31.71
C PHE A 373 -10.74 -8.52 33.18
N GLU A 374 -10.82 -9.53 34.03
CA GLU A 374 -10.59 -9.40 35.46
C GLU A 374 -9.23 -8.76 35.72
N GLY A 375 -9.24 -7.73 36.56
CA GLY A 375 -8.04 -6.99 36.90
C GLY A 375 -7.56 -6.06 35.80
N TYR A 376 -8.31 -5.83 34.72
CA TYR A 376 -8.05 -4.84 33.65
C TYR A 376 -9.21 -3.84 33.47
N GLU A 377 -10.08 -3.74 34.46
CA GLU A 377 -11.22 -2.83 34.46
C GLU A 377 -10.74 -1.38 34.24
N PRO A 378 -11.40 -0.60 33.35
CA PRO A 378 -11.07 0.80 33.18
C PRO A 378 -11.30 1.59 34.47
N ASP A 379 -10.35 2.44 34.84
CA ASP A 379 -10.51 3.34 35.98
C ASP A 379 -11.45 4.50 35.59
N PRO A 380 -12.62 4.63 36.25
CA PRO A 380 -13.62 5.65 35.92
C PRO A 380 -13.15 7.09 36.20
N SER A 381 -12.06 7.27 36.95
CA SER A 381 -11.49 8.59 37.25
C SER A 381 -10.66 9.18 36.10
N ILE A 382 -10.25 8.36 35.13
CA ILE A 382 -9.42 8.78 34.00
C ILE A 382 -10.25 9.64 33.04
N LYS A 383 -9.79 10.87 32.80
CA LYS A 383 -10.41 11.79 31.85
C LYS A 383 -9.91 11.53 30.43
N PRO A 384 -10.79 11.62 29.41
CA PRO A 384 -10.40 11.44 28.02
C PRO A 384 -9.44 12.52 27.55
N GLU A 385 -8.34 12.10 26.93
CA GLU A 385 -7.36 12.97 26.29
C GLU A 385 -7.62 13.10 24.77
N PRO A 386 -7.23 14.21 24.14
CA PRO A 386 -7.28 14.35 22.69
C PRO A 386 -6.41 13.30 21.99
N ILE A 387 -7.00 12.60 21.02
CA ILE A 387 -6.32 11.64 20.16
C ILE A 387 -5.32 12.40 19.26
N GLN A 388 -4.02 12.20 19.48
CA GLN A 388 -2.99 12.78 18.61
C GLN A 388 -2.97 12.08 17.26
N ASN A 389 -3.31 12.82 16.21
CA ASN A 389 -3.19 12.37 14.84
C ASN A 389 -1.76 12.63 14.35
N GLY A 390 -1.06 11.57 13.92
CA GLY A 390 0.33 11.64 13.41
C GLY A 390 0.53 12.47 12.12
N ARG A 391 -0.42 13.35 11.76
CA ARG A 391 -0.24 14.38 10.73
C ARG A 391 0.47 15.58 11.35
N ASN A 392 1.76 15.64 11.07
CA ASN A 392 2.63 16.81 11.03
C ASN A 392 2.03 18.12 11.58
N ASN A 393 2.12 18.31 12.90
CA ASN A 393 1.79 19.60 13.51
C ASN A 393 3.02 20.51 13.40
N GLN A 394 3.36 20.94 12.17
CA GLN A 394 4.12 22.17 12.00
C GLN A 394 3.17 23.33 12.30
N ARG A 395 3.01 23.64 13.59
CA ARG A 395 2.49 24.95 13.98
C ARG A 395 3.57 25.99 13.65
N PRO A 396 3.22 27.11 12.99
CA PRO A 396 4.16 28.21 12.82
C PRO A 396 4.54 28.74 14.19
N ARG A 397 5.84 28.89 14.42
CA ARG A 397 6.38 29.56 15.60
C ARG A 397 5.82 30.98 15.60
N ASN A 398 5.03 31.28 16.62
CA ASN A 398 4.40 32.57 16.88
C ASN A 398 5.46 33.69 16.74
N THR A 399 5.46 34.41 15.63
CA THR A 399 6.16 35.70 15.54
C THR A 399 5.25 36.72 16.20
N SER A 400 5.64 37.11 17.41
CA SER A 400 5.04 38.19 18.19
C SER A 400 4.94 39.46 17.34
N ALA A 401 3.76 39.69 16.76
CA ALA A 401 3.42 40.94 16.11
C ALA A 401 3.29 42.02 17.20
N LYS A 402 4.38 42.74 17.44
CA LYS A 402 4.35 44.02 18.15
C LYS A 402 3.46 44.98 17.36
N LYS A 403 2.30 45.31 17.94
CA LYS A 403 1.45 46.43 17.54
C LYS A 403 2.29 47.71 17.53
N HIS A 404 2.53 48.29 16.36
CA HIS A 404 2.96 49.68 16.25
C HIS A 404 1.72 50.56 16.07
N SER A 405 1.33 51.23 17.15
CA SER A 405 0.44 52.38 17.16
C SER A 405 1.11 53.57 16.48
N HIS A 406 0.35 54.25 15.62
CA HIS A 406 0.74 55.51 15.01
C HIS A 406 0.97 56.61 16.05
N SER A 407 2.20 57.14 16.08
CA SER A 407 2.50 58.45 16.67
C SER A 407 3.49 59.18 15.76
N LYS A 408 3.07 60.35 15.27
CA LYS A 408 3.83 61.32 14.47
C LYS A 408 5.23 61.59 15.03
N PRO A 409 6.27 61.78 14.19
CA PRO A 409 7.46 62.50 14.59
C PRO A 409 7.35 64.00 14.24
N LYS A 410 7.63 64.83 15.25
CA LYS A 410 7.91 66.26 15.13
C LYS A 410 9.24 66.49 14.41
N ALA A 411 9.32 67.63 13.75
CA ALA A 411 10.49 68.21 13.10
C ALA A 411 11.64 68.53 14.07
N GLY A 412 12.87 68.56 13.54
CA GLY A 412 14.00 69.24 14.15
C GLY A 412 15.37 68.72 13.72
N SER A 413 16.08 69.51 12.88
CA SER A 413 17.55 69.67 12.76
C SER A 413 18.43 68.42 12.64
N GLY A 414 19.37 68.26 11.70
CA GLY A 414 20.10 69.21 10.88
C GLY A 414 21.51 68.63 10.64
N SER A 415 22.13 69.04 9.53
CA SER A 415 23.55 68.90 9.16
C SER A 415 24.04 67.55 8.60
N GLY A 416 24.71 67.62 7.44
CA GLY A 416 25.99 66.93 7.26
C GLY A 416 26.19 66.00 6.06
N SER A 417 26.39 66.59 4.88
CA SER A 417 27.55 66.28 4.00
C SER A 417 27.66 64.98 3.17
N LYS A 418 27.63 65.19 1.84
CA LYS A 418 28.56 64.72 0.78
C LYS A 418 28.76 63.22 0.51
N ALA A 419 28.13 62.78 -0.59
CA ALA A 419 28.75 62.43 -1.88
C ALA A 419 30.11 61.66 -1.95
N ASN A 420 30.02 60.50 -2.61
CA ASN A 420 30.71 60.10 -3.86
C ASN A 420 31.89 59.10 -3.84
N SER A 421 31.81 58.17 -4.82
CA SER A 421 32.90 57.47 -5.53
C SER A 421 33.66 56.37 -4.75
N SER A 422 34.21 55.29 -5.32
CA SER A 422 34.34 54.82 -6.70
C SER A 422 34.83 53.35 -6.71
N ARG A 423 34.27 52.59 -7.66
CA ARG A 423 34.78 51.47 -8.51
C ARG A 423 35.94 50.50 -8.11
N PRO A 424 35.97 49.32 -8.77
CA PRO A 424 36.67 48.09 -8.35
C PRO A 424 37.93 47.76 -9.19
N LYS A 425 38.64 46.68 -8.87
CA LYS A 425 39.44 45.93 -9.86
C LYS A 425 39.76 44.48 -9.48
N ARG A 426 39.57 43.62 -10.50
CA ARG A 426 39.98 42.21 -10.66
C ARG A 426 41.49 42.00 -10.45
N ARG A 427 41.88 40.77 -10.11
CA ARG A 427 42.81 40.00 -10.97
C ARG A 427 42.67 38.48 -10.75
N ASN A 428 42.70 37.78 -11.87
CA ASN A 428 42.64 36.34 -12.07
C ASN A 428 43.95 35.94 -12.78
N THR A 429 44.50 34.75 -12.50
CA THR A 429 45.36 33.86 -13.34
C THR A 429 45.99 32.82 -12.41
N GLN A 430 45.65 31.52 -12.50
CA GLN A 430 46.28 30.45 -13.33
C GLN A 430 47.73 30.16 -12.90
N SER A 431 48.29 28.94 -12.85
CA SER A 431 47.98 27.55 -13.25
C SER A 431 49.15 26.67 -12.71
N SER A 432 49.02 25.37 -12.42
CA SER A 432 49.59 24.22 -13.17
C SER A 432 49.77 23.03 -12.18
N SER A 433 49.18 21.83 -12.38
CA SER A 433 49.74 20.57 -12.96
C SER A 433 51.16 20.21 -12.45
N ALA A 434 51.58 18.99 -12.11
CA ALA A 434 51.15 17.58 -12.20
C ALA A 434 51.96 16.82 -11.08
N SER A 435 51.75 15.56 -10.68
CA SER A 435 52.04 14.30 -11.40
C SER A 435 51.85 13.12 -10.44
N ARG A 436 51.44 11.96 -10.94
CA ARG A 436 51.60 10.63 -10.29
C ARG A 436 53.07 10.17 -10.39
N PRO A 437 53.45 9.07 -9.69
CA PRO A 437 53.43 7.76 -10.35
C PRO A 437 52.98 6.58 -9.46
N ASP A 438 52.95 5.41 -10.09
CA ASP A 438 52.31 4.14 -9.76
C ASP A 438 53.05 3.21 -8.77
N ASN A 439 52.30 2.21 -8.26
CA ASN A 439 52.46 0.76 -8.50
C ASN A 439 52.72 -0.19 -7.30
N PHE A 440 52.35 -1.46 -7.57
CA PHE A 440 52.46 -2.73 -6.82
C PHE A 440 51.29 -3.07 -5.87
N GLY A 441 50.61 -4.22 -5.91
CA GLY A 441 50.85 -5.49 -6.62
C GLY A 441 50.92 -6.67 -5.63
N ASN A 442 49.96 -7.61 -5.76
CA ASN A 442 49.91 -8.99 -5.21
C ASN A 442 49.87 -9.24 -3.68
N ARG A 443 48.72 -9.73 -3.19
CA ARG A 443 48.43 -11.17 -2.96
C ARG A 443 46.95 -11.40 -2.71
#